data_AF-H6RPB1-F1
#
_entry.id   AF-H6RPB1-F1
#
_cell.length_a   1.000
_cell.length_b   1.000
_cell.length_c   1.000
_cell.angle_alpha   90.00
_cell.angle_beta   90.00
_cell.angle_gamma   90.00
#
_symmetry.space_group_name_H-M   'P 1'
#
loop_
_entity.id
_entity.type
_entity.pdbx_description
1 polymer ?
#
loop_
_entity_poly.entity_id
_entity_poly.type
_entity_poly.pdbx_seq_one_letter_code
_entity_poly.pdbx_strand_id
1 'polypeptide(L)'
;MAIADEVQRVGAPLFRWARIQKREYTQGEARPLGGSLGAMGVYSGLVVAGVVAVRASGRQLPDRIPFGDAALLTIATFRLARRLAKDPVTAPIRAPFTAFQGASGPAELEEEVREHGGVKHTVGELLTCPFCLAQWVGTAFVFGYVSAPRATRLAALTMTTVAGSDVLQFVYDSIQNGALAPAQSQEDEQS
;
A
#
# COMPACT_ATOMS: atom_id res chain seq x y z
N MET A 1 17.93 -27.65 31.30
CA MET A 1 17.32 -28.68 30.42
C MET A 1 15.82 -28.86 30.64
N ALA A 2 15.25 -28.61 31.83
CA ALA A 2 13.80 -28.71 32.07
C ALA A 2 12.93 -27.72 31.26
N ILE A 3 13.38 -26.46 31.09
CA ILE A 3 12.63 -25.42 30.38
C ILE A 3 12.50 -25.73 28.87
N ALA A 4 13.52 -26.36 28.26
CA ALA A 4 13.48 -26.73 26.85
C ALA A 4 12.46 -27.86 26.57
N ASP A 5 12.34 -28.81 27.51
CA ASP A 5 11.43 -29.94 27.42
C ASP A 5 9.97 -29.52 27.67
N GLU A 6 9.76 -28.51 28.52
CA GLU A 6 8.45 -27.91 28.78
C GLU A 6 7.99 -27.02 27.61
N VAL A 7 8.90 -26.24 27.01
CA VAL A 7 8.64 -25.50 25.77
C VAL A 7 8.36 -26.45 24.59
N GLN A 8 9.02 -27.61 24.51
CA GLN A 8 8.71 -28.63 23.51
C GLN A 8 7.35 -29.28 23.73
N ARG A 9 6.97 -29.57 24.99
CA ARG A 9 5.66 -30.15 25.32
C ARG A 9 4.50 -29.22 25.02
N VAL A 10 4.65 -27.92 25.28
CA VAL A 10 3.61 -26.90 24.99
C VAL A 10 3.67 -26.44 23.53
N GLY A 11 4.85 -26.41 22.92
CA GLY A 11 5.03 -25.95 21.53
C GLY A 11 4.60 -26.98 20.49
N ALA A 12 4.81 -28.28 20.72
CA ALA A 12 4.45 -29.34 19.78
C ALA A 12 2.97 -29.35 19.35
N PRO A 13 1.97 -29.17 20.25
CA PRO A 13 0.56 -29.06 19.83
C PRO A 13 0.31 -27.78 19.03
N LEU A 14 0.90 -26.64 19.41
CA LEU A 14 0.76 -25.38 18.68
C LEU A 14 1.35 -25.43 17.27
N PHE A 15 2.55 -25.99 17.09
CA PHE A 15 3.17 -26.15 15.77
C PHE A 15 2.41 -27.15 14.89
N ARG A 16 1.74 -28.14 15.48
CA ARG A 16 0.91 -29.10 14.75
C ARG A 16 -0.40 -28.44 14.31
N TRP A 17 -1.06 -27.73 15.21
CA TRP A 17 -2.24 -26.91 14.92
C TRP A 17 -1.95 -25.87 13.83
N ALA A 18 -0.86 -25.11 13.95
CA ALA A 18 -0.47 -24.11 12.95
C ALA A 18 -0.22 -24.72 11.56
N ARG A 19 0.37 -25.93 11.49
CA ARG A 19 0.55 -26.65 10.22
C ARG A 19 -0.76 -27.13 9.61
N ILE A 20 -1.70 -27.60 10.44
CA ILE A 20 -3.04 -28.01 10.00
C ILE A 20 -3.78 -26.80 9.45
N GLN A 21 -3.85 -25.71 10.22
CA GLN A 21 -4.49 -24.46 9.80
C GLN A 21 -3.88 -23.88 8.53
N LYS A 22 -2.54 -23.90 8.39
CA LYS A 22 -1.90 -23.49 7.13
C LYS A 22 -2.39 -24.33 5.95
N ARG A 23 -2.44 -25.65 6.07
CA ARG A 23 -2.88 -26.54 4.98
C ARG A 23 -4.35 -26.35 4.62
N GLU A 24 -5.20 -26.20 5.63
CA GLU A 24 -6.65 -25.97 5.43
C GLU A 24 -6.90 -24.60 4.80
N TYR A 25 -6.23 -23.55 5.29
CA TYR A 25 -6.42 -22.19 4.80
C TYR A 25 -5.92 -21.99 3.37
N THR A 26 -4.74 -22.52 3.03
CA THR A 26 -4.17 -22.26 1.70
C THR A 26 -4.79 -23.10 0.59
N GLN A 27 -5.63 -24.09 0.90
CA GLN A 27 -6.31 -24.95 -0.09
C GLN A 27 -5.41 -25.50 -1.21
N GLY A 28 -4.12 -25.71 -0.92
CA GLY A 28 -3.12 -26.15 -1.90
C GLY A 28 -2.39 -25.04 -2.67
N GLU A 29 -2.80 -23.77 -2.56
CA GLU A 29 -2.04 -22.63 -3.08
C GLU A 29 -0.78 -22.34 -2.24
N ALA A 30 0.30 -21.91 -2.91
CA ALA A 30 1.53 -21.48 -2.26
C ALA A 30 1.40 -20.07 -1.66
N ARG A 31 0.61 -19.91 -0.58
CA ARG A 31 0.49 -18.63 0.13
C ARG A 31 1.52 -18.52 1.27
N PRO A 32 2.34 -17.45 1.31
CA PRO A 32 3.40 -17.28 2.32
C PRO A 32 2.86 -16.69 3.64
N LEU A 33 2.01 -17.44 4.35
CA LEU A 33 1.40 -16.98 5.62
C LEU A 33 2.41 -16.53 6.68
N GLY A 34 3.59 -17.16 6.73
CA GLY A 34 4.65 -16.76 7.66
C GLY A 34 5.21 -15.37 7.37
N GLY A 35 5.26 -14.98 6.10
CA GLY A 35 5.67 -13.65 5.69
C GLY A 35 4.63 -12.60 6.08
N SER A 36 3.34 -12.88 5.85
CA SER A 36 2.23 -12.02 6.29
C SER A 36 2.23 -11.79 7.80
N LEU A 37 2.46 -12.85 8.60
CA LEU A 37 2.60 -12.73 10.05
C LEU A 37 3.80 -11.87 10.45
N GLY A 38 4.93 -12.03 9.75
CA GLY A 38 6.11 -11.17 9.94
C GLY A 38 5.78 -9.69 9.66
N ALA A 39 5.12 -9.41 8.54
CA ALA A 39 4.71 -8.05 8.17
C ALA A 39 3.74 -7.44 9.21
N MET A 40 2.79 -8.22 9.73
CA MET A 40 1.91 -7.78 10.82
C MET A 40 2.69 -7.43 12.08
N GLY A 41 3.69 -8.25 12.45
CA GLY A 41 4.57 -8.00 13.59
C GLY A 41 5.38 -6.71 13.42
N VAL A 42 5.98 -6.51 12.25
CA VAL A 42 6.74 -5.28 11.94
C VAL A 42 5.83 -4.05 11.97
N TYR A 43 4.69 -4.11 11.31
CA TYR A 43 3.73 -3.00 11.29
C TYR A 43 3.26 -2.63 12.70
N SER A 44 2.83 -3.63 13.48
CA SER A 44 2.35 -3.42 14.86
C SER A 44 3.46 -2.85 15.75
N GLY A 45 4.68 -3.39 15.64
CA GLY A 45 5.85 -2.90 16.37
C GLY A 45 6.17 -1.44 16.05
N LEU A 46 6.13 -1.06 14.77
CA LEU A 46 6.36 0.32 14.34
C LEU A 46 5.26 1.27 14.81
N VAL A 47 4.00 0.86 14.76
CA VAL A 47 2.87 1.65 15.28
C VAL A 47 3.03 1.87 16.79
N VAL A 48 3.31 0.82 17.56
CA VAL A 48 3.53 0.92 19.00
C VAL A 48 4.72 1.83 19.30
N ALA A 49 5.85 1.64 18.61
CA ALA A 49 7.02 2.50 18.77
C ALA A 49 6.72 3.97 18.43
N GLY A 50 5.98 4.23 17.35
CA GLY A 50 5.54 5.56 16.97
C GLY A 50 4.63 6.22 18.01
N VAL A 51 3.66 5.47 18.55
CA VAL A 51 2.79 5.93 19.64
C VAL A 51 3.60 6.27 20.88
N VAL A 52 4.54 5.41 21.27
CA VAL A 52 5.43 5.65 22.42
C VAL A 52 6.30 6.88 22.19
N ALA A 53 6.88 7.04 21.00
CA ALA A 53 7.69 8.19 20.65
C ALA A 53 6.88 9.50 20.68
N VAL A 54 5.66 9.51 20.13
CA VAL A 54 4.76 10.67 20.20
C VAL A 54 4.45 11.02 21.65
N ARG A 55 4.09 10.04 22.48
CA ARG A 55 3.81 10.27 23.91
C ARG A 55 5.03 10.78 24.66
N ALA A 56 6.21 10.20 24.43
CA ALA A 56 7.46 10.63 25.06
C ALA A 56 7.88 12.04 24.62
N SER A 57 7.50 12.48 23.42
CA SER A 57 7.81 13.83 22.93
C SER A 57 6.98 14.95 23.58
N GLY A 58 5.99 14.61 24.41
CA GLY A 58 5.12 15.59 25.09
C GLY A 58 4.26 16.44 24.16
N ARG A 59 4.18 16.08 22.87
CA ARG A 59 3.35 16.81 21.89
C ARG A 59 1.88 16.59 22.20
N GLN A 60 1.13 17.68 22.18
CA GLN A 60 -0.33 17.63 22.28
C GLN A 60 -0.91 17.09 20.97
N LEU A 61 -1.84 16.15 21.09
CA LEU A 61 -2.59 15.65 19.94
C LEU A 61 -3.59 16.73 19.49
N PRO A 62 -3.86 16.88 18.19
CA PRO A 62 -4.88 17.80 17.72
C PRO A 62 -6.26 17.40 18.27
N ASP A 63 -6.99 18.34 18.86
CA ASP A 63 -8.37 18.08 19.35
C ASP A 63 -9.35 17.78 18.21
N ARG A 64 -9.06 18.31 17.01
CA ARG A 64 -9.85 18.10 15.80
C ARG A 64 -8.95 18.09 14.58
N ILE A 65 -9.30 17.25 13.61
CA ILE A 65 -8.67 17.25 12.30
C ILE A 65 -9.59 18.04 11.36
N PRO A 66 -9.14 19.18 10.80
CA PRO A 66 -9.95 19.93 9.86
C PRO A 66 -10.15 19.08 8.59
N PHE A 67 -11.36 19.14 8.02
CA PHE A 67 -11.73 18.32 6.86
C PHE A 67 -10.75 18.48 5.67
N GLY A 68 -10.23 19.69 5.44
CA GLY A 68 -9.25 19.94 4.38
C GLY A 68 -7.94 19.16 4.57
N ASP A 69 -7.46 19.01 5.81
CA ASP A 69 -6.25 18.21 6.07
C ASP A 69 -6.56 16.71 5.92
N ALA A 70 -7.74 16.26 6.35
CA ALA A 70 -8.16 14.87 6.15
C ALA A 70 -8.24 14.52 4.65
N ALA A 71 -8.83 15.41 3.83
CA ALA A 71 -8.89 15.26 2.38
C ALA A 71 -7.48 15.26 1.75
N LEU A 72 -6.62 16.22 2.13
CA LEU A 72 -5.23 16.30 1.65
C LEU A 72 -4.46 15.01 1.97
N LEU A 73 -4.49 14.55 3.21
CA LEU A 73 -3.78 13.33 3.61
C LEU A 73 -4.35 12.09 2.92
N THR A 74 -5.67 12.03 2.69
CA THR A 74 -6.32 10.91 1.99
C THR A 74 -5.88 10.84 0.53
N ILE A 75 -5.98 11.96 -0.21
CA ILE A 75 -5.59 12.02 -1.62
C ILE A 75 -4.08 11.77 -1.75
N ALA A 76 -3.27 12.38 -0.88
CA ALA A 76 -1.84 12.17 -0.84
C ALA A 76 -1.46 10.70 -0.58
N THR A 77 -2.14 10.04 0.36
CA THR A 77 -1.91 8.63 0.67
C THR A 77 -2.23 7.76 -0.53
N PHE A 78 -3.39 7.96 -1.15
CA PHE A 78 -3.79 7.25 -2.36
C PHE A 78 -2.74 7.42 -3.48
N ARG A 79 -2.38 8.66 -3.81
CA ARG A 79 -1.46 8.96 -4.92
C ARG A 79 -0.05 8.44 -4.65
N LEU A 80 0.47 8.65 -3.44
CA LEU A 80 1.82 8.22 -3.09
C LEU A 80 1.92 6.69 -3.03
N ALA A 81 0.93 6.00 -2.46
CA ALA A 81 0.91 4.54 -2.42
C ALA A 81 0.87 3.94 -3.83
N ARG A 82 0.01 4.47 -4.71
CA ARG A 82 -0.06 4.04 -6.11
C ARG A 82 1.21 4.37 -6.88
N ARG A 83 1.81 5.54 -6.67
CA ARG A 83 3.11 5.90 -7.26
C ARG A 83 4.18 4.88 -6.87
N LEU A 84 4.35 4.62 -5.58
CA LEU A 84 5.33 3.64 -5.09
C LEU A 84 5.05 2.22 -5.57
N ALA A 85 3.80 1.88 -5.88
CA ALA A 85 3.41 0.54 -6.30
C ALA A 85 3.44 0.30 -7.81
N LYS A 86 3.25 1.35 -8.62
CA LYS A 86 2.99 1.22 -10.06
C LYS A 86 3.84 2.13 -10.95
N ASP A 87 4.36 3.25 -10.45
CA ASP A 87 5.01 4.26 -11.31
C ASP A 87 6.39 3.78 -11.80
N PRO A 88 6.73 3.91 -13.10
CA PRO A 88 8.05 3.57 -13.64
C PRO A 88 9.21 4.24 -12.91
N VAL A 89 9.05 5.48 -12.41
CA VAL A 89 10.10 6.22 -11.70
C VAL A 89 10.54 5.49 -10.42
N THR A 90 9.64 4.69 -9.85
CA THR A 90 9.92 3.91 -8.63
C THR A 90 10.25 2.44 -8.93
N ALA A 91 10.30 2.04 -10.21
CA ALA A 91 10.66 0.68 -10.62
C ALA A 91 12.03 0.22 -10.08
N PRO A 92 13.08 1.06 -9.95
CA PRO A 92 14.35 0.60 -9.37
C PRO A 92 14.23 0.04 -7.94
N ILE A 93 13.24 0.50 -7.16
CA ILE A 93 12.97 0.00 -5.80
C ILE A 93 12.31 -1.39 -5.87
N ARG A 94 11.47 -1.63 -6.88
CA ARG A 94 10.69 -2.87 -7.04
C ARG A 94 11.44 -3.95 -7.82
N ALA A 95 12.30 -3.56 -8.76
CA ALA A 95 13.04 -4.45 -9.66
C ALA A 95 13.75 -5.66 -9.00
N PRO A 96 14.30 -5.56 -7.76
CA PRO A 96 14.87 -6.73 -7.07
C PRO A 96 13.84 -7.79 -6.67
N PHE A 97 12.57 -7.41 -6.55
CA PHE A 97 11.47 -8.25 -6.04
C PHE A 97 10.46 -8.61 -7.14
N THR A 98 10.40 -7.85 -8.23
CA THR A 98 9.37 -7.96 -9.27
C THR A 98 9.95 -8.26 -10.66
N ALA A 99 9.14 -8.90 -11.50
CA ALA A 99 9.36 -9.06 -12.93
C ALA A 99 8.41 -8.11 -13.68
N PHE A 100 8.97 -7.37 -14.63
CA PHE A 100 8.21 -6.44 -15.47
C PHE A 100 7.33 -7.21 -16.46
N GLN A 101 6.03 -6.91 -16.50
CA GLN A 101 5.04 -7.55 -17.37
C GLN A 101 4.46 -6.62 -18.44
N GLY A 102 4.78 -5.32 -18.41
CA GLY A 102 4.30 -4.35 -19.38
C GLY A 102 3.74 -3.08 -18.73
N ALA A 103 3.01 -2.30 -19.50
CA ALA A 103 2.25 -1.17 -18.98
C ALA A 103 0.83 -1.63 -18.61
N SER A 104 0.34 -1.26 -17.42
CA SER A 104 -1.04 -1.54 -16.97
C SER A 104 -1.96 -0.32 -17.04
N GLY A 105 -1.42 0.85 -17.41
CA GLY A 105 -2.18 2.08 -17.58
C GLY A 105 -1.27 3.28 -17.84
N PRO A 106 -1.83 4.49 -17.97
CA PRO A 106 -1.04 5.70 -18.13
C PRO A 106 -0.05 5.88 -16.97
N ALA A 107 1.25 5.88 -17.28
CA ALA A 107 2.33 5.96 -16.29
C ALA A 107 2.26 4.90 -15.17
N GLU A 108 1.69 3.71 -15.45
CA GLU A 108 1.63 2.58 -14.52
C GLU A 108 2.19 1.31 -15.16
N LEU A 109 3.03 0.59 -14.40
CA LEU A 109 3.61 -0.68 -14.80
C LEU A 109 2.83 -1.86 -14.23
N GLU A 110 2.69 -2.90 -15.05
CA GLU A 110 2.32 -4.22 -14.59
C GLU A 110 3.59 -4.97 -14.18
N GLU A 111 3.60 -5.46 -12.94
CA GLU A 111 4.75 -6.12 -12.35
C GLU A 111 4.26 -7.28 -11.51
N GLU A 112 4.86 -8.44 -11.72
CA GLU A 112 4.56 -9.66 -10.99
C GLU A 112 5.63 -9.92 -9.93
N VAL A 113 5.21 -10.38 -8.76
CA VAL A 113 6.15 -10.72 -7.69
C VAL A 113 6.95 -11.94 -8.12
N ARG A 114 8.28 -11.81 -8.15
CA ARG A 114 9.15 -12.94 -8.46
C ARG A 114 8.96 -14.03 -7.40
N GLU A 115 8.97 -15.30 -7.84
CA GLU A 115 8.93 -16.44 -6.93
C GLU A 115 10.21 -16.56 -6.11
N HIS A 116 10.28 -15.80 -5.03
CA HIS A 116 11.27 -15.95 -3.97
C HIS A 116 10.61 -16.62 -2.78
N GLY A 117 11.26 -17.59 -2.14
CA GLY A 117 10.79 -18.05 -0.83
C GLY A 117 10.90 -16.94 0.24
N GLY A 118 9.95 -16.91 1.17
CA GLY A 118 10.08 -16.14 2.42
C GLY A 118 9.93 -14.63 2.28
N VAL A 119 10.80 -13.86 2.96
CA VAL A 119 10.64 -12.40 3.18
C VAL A 119 10.63 -11.60 1.88
N LYS A 120 11.45 -11.99 0.89
CA LYS A 120 11.54 -11.25 -0.39
C LYS A 120 10.21 -11.22 -1.14
N HIS A 121 9.45 -12.32 -1.09
CA HIS A 121 8.15 -12.37 -1.75
C HIS A 121 7.11 -11.52 -1.03
N THR A 122 7.07 -11.55 0.30
CA THR A 122 6.19 -10.65 1.07
C THR A 122 6.53 -9.18 0.85
N VAL A 123 7.82 -8.83 0.74
CA VAL A 123 8.24 -7.46 0.37
C VAL A 123 7.78 -7.12 -1.05
N GLY A 124 7.90 -8.07 -1.99
CA GLY A 124 7.34 -7.92 -3.34
C GLY A 124 5.85 -7.65 -3.31
N GLU A 125 5.06 -8.50 -2.64
CA GLU A 125 3.60 -8.36 -2.50
C GLU A 125 3.23 -6.99 -1.89
N LEU A 126 3.97 -6.55 -0.87
CA LEU A 126 3.78 -5.23 -0.27
C LEU A 126 4.04 -4.12 -1.28
N LEU A 127 5.20 -4.16 -1.95
CA LEU A 127 5.63 -3.12 -2.87
C LEU A 127 4.81 -3.07 -4.17
N THR A 128 4.15 -4.16 -4.57
CA THR A 128 3.27 -4.18 -5.76
C THR A 128 1.80 -3.93 -5.44
N CYS A 129 1.41 -3.93 -4.15
CA CYS A 129 0.03 -3.74 -3.74
C CYS A 129 -0.21 -2.30 -3.24
N PRO A 130 -0.92 -1.45 -4.00
CA PRO A 130 -1.21 -0.07 -3.60
C PRO A 130 -1.98 0.03 -2.29
N PHE A 131 -2.86 -0.93 -2.01
CA PHE A 131 -3.66 -0.94 -0.78
C PHE A 131 -2.79 -1.25 0.45
N CYS A 132 -1.89 -2.24 0.32
CA CYS A 132 -0.96 -2.54 1.40
C CYS A 132 -0.04 -1.35 1.65
N LEU A 133 0.55 -0.76 0.62
CA LEU A 133 1.37 0.45 0.75
C LEU A 133 0.60 1.64 1.33
N ALA A 134 -0.68 1.80 0.98
CA ALA A 134 -1.53 2.88 1.53
C ALA A 134 -1.62 2.81 3.05
N GLN A 135 -1.66 1.61 3.64
CA GLN A 135 -1.64 1.44 5.10
C GLN A 135 -0.35 2.03 5.71
N TRP A 136 0.81 1.74 5.11
CA TRP A 136 2.11 2.24 5.59
C TRP A 136 2.25 3.75 5.39
N VAL A 137 1.91 4.23 4.20
CA VAL A 137 1.98 5.64 3.82
C VAL A 137 1.03 6.48 4.69
N GLY A 138 -0.22 6.04 4.86
CA GLY A 138 -1.20 6.74 5.70
C GLY A 138 -0.75 6.81 7.15
N THR A 139 -0.21 5.73 7.70
CA THR A 139 0.36 5.70 9.05
C THR A 139 1.52 6.69 9.20
N ALA A 140 2.44 6.71 8.22
CA ALA A 140 3.55 7.66 8.20
C ALA A 140 3.06 9.12 8.11
N PHE A 141 2.03 9.39 7.29
CA PHE A 141 1.42 10.71 7.20
C PHE A 141 0.75 11.14 8.51
N VAL A 142 0.05 10.24 9.21
CA VAL A 142 -0.60 10.55 10.49
C VAL A 142 0.43 10.83 11.58
N PHE A 143 1.45 9.98 11.74
CA PHE A 143 2.53 10.24 12.70
C PHE A 143 3.34 11.50 12.33
N GLY A 144 3.58 11.72 11.03
CA GLY A 144 4.17 12.95 10.52
C GLY A 144 3.33 14.17 10.86
N TYR A 145 2.02 14.11 10.67
CA TYR A 145 1.11 15.20 10.98
C TYR A 145 1.15 15.60 12.45
N VAL A 146 1.29 14.63 13.36
CA VAL A 146 1.43 14.89 14.80
C VAL A 146 2.81 15.44 15.16
N SER A 147 3.88 14.92 14.55
CA SER A 147 5.26 15.25 14.92
C SER A 147 5.79 16.52 14.22
N ALA A 148 5.46 16.71 12.96
CA ALA A 148 5.94 17.79 12.08
C ALA A 148 4.82 18.28 11.13
N PRO A 149 3.71 18.84 11.65
CA PRO A 149 2.49 19.14 10.88
C PRO A 149 2.73 19.98 9.63
N ARG A 150 3.59 21.00 9.69
CA ARG A 150 3.87 21.88 8.55
C ARG A 150 4.55 21.14 7.41
N ALA A 151 5.57 20.33 7.72
CA ALA A 151 6.28 19.54 6.72
C ALA A 151 5.37 18.47 6.09
N THR A 152 4.58 17.79 6.92
CA THR A 152 3.64 16.76 6.44
C THR A 152 2.55 17.36 5.57
N ARG A 153 1.99 18.52 5.94
CA ARG A 153 1.00 19.22 5.10
C ARG A 153 1.57 19.60 3.74
N LEU A 154 2.81 20.09 3.70
CA LEU A 154 3.47 20.42 2.43
C LEU A 154 3.70 19.16 1.58
N ALA A 155 4.18 18.07 2.17
CA ALA A 155 4.36 16.81 1.45
C ALA A 155 3.03 16.26 0.90
N ALA A 156 1.97 16.29 1.71
CA ALA A 156 0.64 15.86 1.31
C ALA A 156 0.04 16.76 0.22
N LEU A 157 0.23 18.08 0.34
CA LEU A 157 -0.17 19.04 -0.67
C LEU A 157 0.53 18.75 -2.00
N THR A 158 1.84 18.52 -2.02
CA THR A 158 2.57 18.16 -3.25
C THR A 158 1.96 16.94 -3.92
N MET A 159 1.70 15.86 -3.17
CA MET A 159 1.10 14.64 -3.75
C MET A 159 -0.34 14.88 -4.24
N THR A 160 -1.12 15.69 -3.52
CA THR A 160 -2.49 16.04 -3.91
C THR A 160 -2.53 16.89 -5.16
N THR A 161 -1.66 17.90 -5.27
CA THR A 161 -1.53 18.74 -6.46
C THR A 161 -1.15 17.91 -7.68
N VAL A 162 -0.23 16.95 -7.52
CA VAL A 162 0.11 16.03 -8.62
C VAL A 162 -1.09 15.17 -9.01
N ALA A 163 -1.81 14.60 -8.05
CA ALA A 163 -3.03 13.84 -8.34
C ALA A 163 -4.06 14.67 -9.13
N GLY A 164 -4.26 15.94 -8.75
CA GLY A 164 -5.11 16.87 -9.50
C GLY A 164 -4.59 17.15 -10.91
N SER A 165 -3.27 17.28 -11.08
CA SER A 165 -2.64 17.42 -12.40
C SER A 165 -2.86 16.19 -13.29
N ASP A 166 -2.78 14.98 -12.72
CA ASP A 166 -2.98 13.74 -13.48
C ASP A 166 -4.44 13.64 -13.96
N VAL A 167 -5.40 14.00 -13.11
CA VAL A 167 -6.82 14.08 -13.51
C VAL A 167 -7.00 15.04 -14.69
N LEU A 168 -6.33 16.20 -14.65
CA LEU A 168 -6.37 17.16 -15.75
C LEU A 168 -5.80 16.59 -17.05
N GLN A 169 -4.72 15.82 -16.97
CA GLN A 169 -4.14 15.13 -18.12
C GLN A 169 -5.09 14.07 -18.69
N PHE A 170 -5.76 13.29 -17.85
CA PHE A 170 -6.77 12.31 -18.29
C PHE A 170 -7.99 12.97 -18.93
N VAL A 171 -8.46 14.08 -18.36
CA VAL A 171 -9.56 14.87 -18.96
C VAL A 171 -9.13 15.40 -20.32
N TYR A 172 -7.95 16.00 -20.43
CA TYR A 172 -7.42 16.50 -21.69
C TYR A 172 -7.32 15.40 -22.76
N ASP A 173 -6.74 14.25 -22.40
CA ASP A 173 -6.63 13.09 -23.30
C ASP A 173 -8.01 12.57 -23.73
N SER A 174 -8.97 12.48 -22.81
CA SER A 174 -10.35 12.07 -23.13
C SER A 174 -11.06 13.02 -24.10
N ILE A 175 -10.80 14.33 -24.00
CA ILE A 175 -11.34 15.33 -24.92
C ILE A 175 -10.70 15.16 -26.30
N GLN A 176 -9.37 14.99 -26.35
CA GLN A 176 -8.62 14.85 -27.59
C GLN A 176 -8.99 13.57 -28.36
N ASN A 177 -9.22 12.47 -27.64
CA ASN A 177 -9.56 11.18 -28.22
C ASN A 177 -11.07 11.00 -28.48
N GLY A 178 -11.88 12.06 -28.28
CA GLY A 178 -13.30 12.05 -28.60
C GLY A 178 -14.17 11.18 -27.69
N ALA A 179 -13.65 10.74 -26.54
CA ALA A 179 -14.39 9.86 -25.61
C ALA A 179 -15.62 10.54 -24.98
N LEU A 180 -15.69 11.88 -25.05
CA LEU A 180 -16.82 12.70 -24.59
C LEU A 180 -17.78 13.10 -25.73
N ALA A 181 -17.53 12.67 -26.98
CA ALA A 181 -18.47 12.93 -28.07
C ALA A 181 -19.75 12.09 -27.84
N PRO A 182 -20.95 12.71 -27.86
CA PRO A 182 -22.19 11.95 -27.76
C PRO A 182 -22.27 10.96 -28.92
N ALA A 183 -22.63 9.71 -28.64
CA ALA A 183 -22.86 8.71 -29.67
C ALA A 183 -23.90 9.25 -30.66
N GLN A 184 -23.50 9.51 -31.90
CA GLN A 184 -24.45 9.88 -32.94
C GLN A 184 -25.39 8.70 -33.14
N SER A 185 -26.65 8.89 -32.76
CA SER A 185 -27.72 7.94 -33.04
C SER A 185 -27.77 7.69 -34.55
N GLN A 186 -27.60 6.43 -34.93
CA GLN A 186 -27.86 5.91 -36.27
C GLN A 186 -29.36 6.07 -36.58
N GLU A 187 -29.79 7.27 -36.93
CA GLU A 187 -31.10 7.57 -37.51
C GLU A 187 -30.84 8.52 -38.67
N ASP A 188 -30.43 7.99 -39.82
CA ASP A 188 -30.55 8.64 -41.14
C ASP A 188 -30.00 7.72 -42.25
N GLU A 189 -30.46 6.47 -42.35
CA GLU A 189 -30.30 5.70 -43.61
C GLU A 189 -31.39 4.62 -43.77
N GLN A 190 -32.65 5.06 -43.76
CA GLN A 190 -33.75 4.28 -44.34
C GLN A 190 -34.88 5.23 -44.78
N SER A 191 -34.64 5.96 -45.86
CA SER A 191 -35.71 6.56 -46.66
C SER A 191 -35.37 6.56 -48.14
#